data_AF-H0EGA7-F1
#
_entry.id   AF-H0EGA7-F1
#
_cell.length_a   1.000
_cell.length_b   1.000
_cell.length_c   1.000
_cell.angle_alpha   90.00
_cell.angle_beta   90.00
_cell.angle_gamma   90.00
#
_symmetry.space_group_name_H-M   'P 1'
#
loop_
_entity.id
_entity.type
_entity.pdbx_description
1 polymer ?
#
loop_
_entity_poly.entity_id
_entity_poly.type
_entity_poly.pdbx_seq_one_letter_code
_entity_poly.pdbx_strand_id
1 'polypeptide(L)'
;MVAPSLKDDRNSAEQDIVTKVAESCDAGSIDFPTLIKDLEPYVGTEQEDLVVVGRGKINTFIDLTPSTRLKFYKIIWVLVENYERPLLRDMGGDSFVGGLVELSELEKSAICLKDLFALYSKIGKAWSLTPDGYTQLWDCFIRYFPITLGASQKDDQPKPEELKDLLRQCFTANDFFGKAAFETLLGNIDADQGANKKKEILLTLDACVSTYSIKTLLEWSSKIWDTIKFEIWNGENDEFIADALHILNGLFSTLSRSDWSWDESTKFSSFIDGVVKEIFDRLSDMQRMIMQKYQRSRFSVYSMRFYKHELTLPKKREPMKTLIKRGALSSTKPLNHELRTNITWCKT
;
A
#
# COMPACT_ATOMS: atom_id res chain seq x y z
N MET A 1 32.43 65.62 13.46
CA MET A 1 31.13 65.34 12.82
C MET A 1 30.92 63.84 12.85
N VAL A 2 30.02 63.37 13.72
CA VAL A 2 29.68 61.96 13.86
C VAL A 2 28.52 61.65 12.90
N ALA A 3 28.69 60.61 12.09
CA ALA A 3 27.69 60.16 11.12
C ALA A 3 26.43 59.60 11.82
N PRO A 4 25.23 59.69 11.22
CA PRO A 4 24.01 59.23 11.86
C PRO A 4 23.96 57.71 11.89
N SER A 5 23.64 57.16 13.07
CA SER A 5 23.22 55.77 13.24
C SER A 5 21.92 55.54 12.48
N LEU A 6 21.99 54.74 11.42
CA LEU A 6 20.82 54.11 10.80
C LEU A 6 20.27 53.12 11.83
N LYS A 7 19.13 53.47 12.44
CA LYS A 7 18.34 52.52 13.20
C LYS A 7 17.83 51.44 12.25
N ASP A 8 17.91 50.20 12.70
CA ASP A 8 17.63 48.99 11.95
C ASP A 8 16.11 48.85 11.72
N ASP A 9 15.60 49.51 10.67
CA ASP A 9 14.20 49.48 10.26
C ASP A 9 13.68 48.05 9.93
N ARG A 10 14.58 47.06 9.83
CA ARG A 10 14.23 45.65 9.63
C ARG A 10 13.57 45.01 10.85
N ASN A 11 13.92 45.41 12.07
CA ASN A 11 13.27 44.90 13.28
C ASN A 11 11.79 45.29 13.36
N SER A 12 11.42 46.45 12.83
CA SER A 12 10.02 46.90 12.80
C SER A 12 9.18 46.08 11.83
N ALA A 13 9.71 45.74 10.65
CA ALA A 13 9.01 44.91 9.67
C ALA A 13 8.92 43.45 10.13
N GLU A 14 9.95 42.93 10.80
CA GLU A 14 9.96 41.58 11.38
C GLU A 14 9.00 41.47 12.57
N GLN A 15 8.94 42.48 13.44
CA GLN A 15 7.93 42.56 14.49
C GLN A 15 6.52 42.66 13.90
N ASP A 16 6.32 43.42 12.82
CA ASP A 16 5.02 43.49 12.13
C ASP A 16 4.60 42.15 11.51
N ILE A 17 5.54 41.36 10.98
CA ILE A 17 5.24 40.03 10.42
C ILE A 17 4.97 39.02 11.54
N VAL A 18 5.78 39.00 12.60
CA VAL A 18 5.55 38.11 13.76
C VAL A 18 4.25 38.48 14.47
N THR A 19 3.94 39.77 14.59
CA THR A 19 2.67 40.27 15.13
C THR A 19 1.52 39.95 14.19
N LYS A 20 1.64 40.10 12.87
CA LYS A 20 0.59 39.67 11.92
C LYS A 20 0.39 38.17 11.88
N VAL A 21 1.46 37.38 12.02
CA VAL A 21 1.38 35.91 12.13
C VAL A 21 0.73 35.54 13.46
N ALA A 22 1.11 36.16 14.57
CA ALA A 22 0.50 35.96 15.88
C ALA A 22 -0.98 36.40 15.91
N GLU A 23 -1.33 37.52 15.25
CA GLU A 23 -2.70 38.01 15.07
C GLU A 23 -3.51 37.13 14.10
N SER A 24 -2.86 36.50 13.11
CA SER A 24 -3.49 35.48 12.25
C SER A 24 -3.62 34.12 12.93
N CYS A 25 -2.74 33.82 13.89
CA CYS A 25 -2.81 32.67 14.79
C CYS A 25 -3.75 32.92 15.98
N ASP A 26 -4.19 34.16 16.19
CA ASP A 26 -5.37 34.53 16.99
C ASP A 26 -6.68 34.14 16.27
N ALA A 27 -6.57 33.24 15.29
CA ALA A 27 -7.51 32.15 15.09
C ALA A 27 -7.93 31.57 16.45
N GLY A 28 -9.05 32.04 17.00
CA GLY A 28 -9.61 31.74 18.33
C GLY A 28 -9.96 30.27 18.64
N SER A 29 -9.20 29.33 18.07
CA SER A 29 -9.24 27.89 18.21
C SER A 29 -7.89 27.26 18.54
N ILE A 30 -6.76 27.98 18.44
CA ILE A 30 -5.42 27.47 18.82
C ILE A 30 -5.03 28.02 20.19
N ASP A 31 -4.95 27.17 21.20
CA ASP A 31 -4.48 27.56 22.53
C ASP A 31 -2.95 27.74 22.52
N PHE A 32 -2.50 28.98 22.34
CA PHE A 32 -1.09 29.31 22.13
C PHE A 32 -0.16 28.83 23.27
N PRO A 33 -0.51 28.96 24.56
CA PRO A 33 0.26 28.33 25.65
C PRO A 33 0.43 26.81 25.50
N THR A 34 -0.61 26.09 25.10
CA THR A 34 -0.53 24.64 24.88
C THR A 34 0.31 24.32 23.65
N LEU A 35 0.19 25.08 22.57
CA LEU A 35 1.05 24.93 21.40
C LEU A 35 2.53 25.12 21.74
N ILE A 36 2.88 26.17 22.47
CA ILE A 36 4.27 26.42 22.90
C ILE A 36 4.78 25.23 23.72
N LYS A 37 3.98 24.71 24.64
CA LYS A 37 4.33 23.53 25.45
C LYS A 37 4.53 22.28 24.59
N ASP A 38 3.66 22.04 23.62
CA ASP A 38 3.77 20.88 22.71
C ASP A 38 5.01 20.97 21.82
N LEU A 39 5.41 22.18 21.44
CA LEU A 39 6.57 22.45 20.58
C LEU A 39 7.90 22.57 21.35
N GLU A 40 7.86 22.79 22.67
CA GLU A 40 9.03 22.96 23.54
C GLU A 40 10.14 21.91 23.30
N PRO A 41 9.84 20.59 23.17
CA PRO A 41 10.86 19.56 22.95
C PRO A 41 11.63 19.71 21.62
N TYR A 42 11.04 20.40 20.65
CA TYR A 42 11.60 20.53 19.30
C TYR A 42 12.27 21.89 19.09
N VAL A 43 11.80 22.93 19.77
CA VAL A 43 12.23 24.32 19.57
C VAL A 43 13.32 24.75 20.58
N GLY A 44 13.42 24.10 21.75
CA GLY A 44 14.22 24.58 22.89
C GLY A 44 15.66 24.10 23.02
N THR A 45 16.29 23.49 22.01
CA THR A 45 17.66 22.95 22.17
C THR A 45 18.72 23.87 21.55
N GLU A 46 19.67 24.33 22.37
CA GLU A 46 20.75 25.31 22.08
C GLU A 46 21.67 25.00 20.87
N GLN A 47 21.43 23.94 20.11
CA GLN A 47 22.37 23.47 19.08
C GLN A 47 21.91 23.64 17.63
N GLU A 48 20.63 23.88 17.34
CA GLU A 48 20.20 24.10 15.95
C GLU A 48 19.06 25.11 15.89
N ASP A 49 19.36 26.26 15.29
CA ASP A 49 18.51 27.45 15.24
C ASP A 49 17.38 27.26 14.21
N LEU A 50 16.38 26.42 14.55
CA LEU A 50 15.18 26.19 13.73
C LEU A 50 14.46 27.50 13.40
N VAL A 51 14.62 28.51 14.26
CA VAL A 51 14.12 29.88 14.06
C VAL A 51 14.90 30.58 12.95
N VAL A 52 16.23 30.46 12.89
CA VAL A 52 17.05 30.99 11.77
C VAL A 52 16.80 30.23 10.46
N VAL A 53 16.53 28.93 10.51
CA VAL A 53 16.09 28.14 9.35
C VAL A 53 14.71 28.63 8.85
N GLY A 54 13.74 28.81 9.75
CA GLY A 54 12.43 29.38 9.43
C GLY A 54 12.49 30.82 8.93
N ARG A 55 13.56 31.56 9.24
CA ARG A 55 13.88 32.89 8.70
C ARG A 55 14.57 32.86 7.32
N GLY A 56 14.74 31.69 6.70
CA GLY A 56 15.25 31.55 5.33
C GLY A 56 16.72 31.95 5.15
N LYS A 57 17.53 31.94 6.22
CA LYS A 57 18.94 32.38 6.19
C LYS A 57 19.95 31.26 5.94
N ILE A 58 19.51 30.02 5.75
CA ILE A 58 20.36 28.85 5.47
C ILE A 58 19.99 28.32 4.08
N ASN A 59 20.97 27.69 3.39
CA ASN A 59 20.74 26.95 2.15
C ASN A 59 19.52 25.99 2.27
N THR A 60 18.97 25.57 1.12
CA THR A 60 17.71 24.81 1.00
C THR A 60 17.49 23.74 2.09
N PHE A 61 16.24 23.46 2.49
CA PHE A 61 15.91 22.56 3.62
C PHE A 61 16.65 21.20 3.61
N ILE A 62 16.95 20.67 2.42
CA ILE A 62 17.71 19.42 2.25
C ILE A 62 19.16 19.48 2.76
N ASP A 63 19.76 20.68 2.82
CA ASP A 63 21.13 20.92 3.28
C ASP A 63 21.27 20.84 4.80
N LEU A 64 20.15 20.84 5.53
CA LEU A 64 20.12 20.65 6.98
C LEU A 64 20.55 19.22 7.34
N THR A 65 20.95 18.97 8.59
CA THR A 65 21.22 17.60 9.01
C THR A 65 19.91 16.80 9.06
N PRO A 66 19.94 15.46 8.84
CA PRO A 66 18.74 14.63 9.01
C PRO A 66 18.09 14.77 10.40
N SER A 67 18.89 14.99 11.45
CA SER A 67 18.39 15.21 12.81
C SER A 67 17.61 16.53 12.93
N THR A 68 18.07 17.60 12.27
CA THR A 68 17.36 18.89 12.21
C THR A 68 16.05 18.75 11.45
N ARG A 69 16.09 18.13 10.25
CA ARG A 69 14.88 17.92 9.43
C ARG A 69 13.84 17.07 10.16
N LEU A 70 14.28 16.04 10.88
CA LEU A 70 13.40 15.23 11.73
C LEU A 70 12.67 16.08 12.78
N LYS A 71 13.35 17.04 13.43
CA LYS A 71 12.67 17.96 14.37
C LYS A 71 11.58 18.77 13.68
N PHE A 72 11.83 19.25 12.45
CA PHE A 72 10.80 19.94 11.65
C PHE A 72 9.60 19.03 11.34
N TYR A 73 9.84 17.80 10.88
CA TYR A 73 8.73 16.87 10.62
C TYR A 73 7.94 16.54 11.88
N LYS A 74 8.59 16.47 13.05
CA LYS A 74 7.89 16.28 14.34
C LYS A 74 7.07 17.49 14.77
N ILE A 75 7.53 18.70 14.50
CA ILE A 75 6.72 19.92 14.66
C ILE A 75 5.47 19.82 13.77
N ILE A 76 5.64 19.47 12.50
CA ILE A 76 4.52 19.29 11.57
C ILE A 76 3.56 18.19 12.05
N TRP A 77 4.09 17.08 12.56
CA TRP A 77 3.30 16.01 13.15
C TRP A 77 2.43 16.52 14.31
N VAL A 78 3.01 17.25 15.27
CA VAL A 78 2.26 17.84 16.40
C VAL A 78 1.16 18.77 15.89
N LEU A 79 1.46 19.59 14.88
CA LEU A 79 0.48 20.47 14.27
C LEU A 79 -0.69 19.69 13.65
N VAL A 80 -0.40 18.64 12.87
CA VAL A 80 -1.43 17.80 12.24
C VAL A 80 -2.22 16.99 13.27
N GLU A 81 -1.59 16.52 14.34
CA GLU A 81 -2.23 15.71 15.38
C GLU A 81 -3.17 16.54 16.27
N ASN A 82 -2.70 17.70 16.74
CA ASN A 82 -3.39 18.47 17.77
C ASN A 82 -4.18 19.65 17.20
N TYR A 83 -3.85 20.13 16.00
CA TYR A 83 -4.37 21.38 15.43
C TYR A 83 -4.92 21.22 14.01
N GLU A 84 -5.32 20.01 13.62
CA GLU A 84 -5.91 19.70 12.30
C GLU A 84 -7.00 20.69 11.86
N ARG A 85 -8.01 20.92 12.72
CA ARG A 85 -9.15 21.77 12.38
C ARG A 85 -8.74 23.22 12.06
N PRO A 86 -7.95 23.91 12.92
CA PRO A 86 -7.39 25.22 12.58
C PRO A 86 -6.58 25.21 11.27
N LEU A 87 -5.69 24.22 11.07
CA LEU A 87 -4.89 24.13 9.85
C LEU A 87 -5.77 24.04 8.59
N LEU A 88 -6.78 23.18 8.62
CA LEU A 88 -7.71 23.01 7.50
C LEU A 88 -8.56 24.27 7.25
N ARG A 89 -8.95 24.99 8.29
CA ARG A 89 -9.74 26.23 8.17
C ARG A 89 -8.91 27.38 7.59
N ASP A 90 -7.70 27.58 8.10
CA ASP A 90 -6.95 28.82 7.86
C ASP A 90 -5.98 28.71 6.67
N MET A 91 -5.41 27.52 6.43
CA MET A 91 -4.47 27.28 5.34
C MET A 91 -5.06 26.44 4.21
N GLY A 92 -5.99 25.54 4.53
CA GLY A 92 -6.55 24.60 3.57
C GLY A 92 -5.69 23.34 3.38
N GLY A 93 -6.34 22.20 3.17
CA GLY A 93 -5.69 20.90 3.07
C GLY A 93 -4.69 20.79 1.91
N ASP A 94 -5.11 21.19 0.71
CA ASP A 94 -4.26 21.10 -0.50
C ASP A 94 -3.03 21.99 -0.42
N SER A 95 -3.16 23.23 0.08
CA SER A 95 -2.03 24.14 0.25
C SER A 95 -1.03 23.63 1.29
N PHE A 96 -1.51 23.03 2.38
CA PHE A 96 -0.63 22.40 3.35
C PHE A 96 0.09 21.19 2.76
N VAL A 97 -0.62 20.34 2.02
CA VAL A 97 0.00 19.19 1.33
C VAL A 97 1.07 19.67 0.36
N GLY A 98 0.79 20.71 -0.44
CA GLY A 98 1.78 21.31 -1.35
C GLY A 98 3.04 21.77 -0.62
N GLY A 99 2.90 22.50 0.50
CA GLY A 99 4.05 22.90 1.32
C GLY A 99 4.83 21.72 1.91
N LEU A 100 4.13 20.65 2.35
CA LEU A 100 4.76 19.43 2.84
C LEU A 100 5.49 18.67 1.73
N VAL A 101 4.92 18.63 0.52
CA VAL A 101 5.53 18.02 -0.68
C VAL A 101 6.84 18.74 -1.01
N GLU A 102 6.81 20.08 -1.11
CA GLU A 102 8.00 20.90 -1.38
C GLU A 102 9.08 20.71 -0.32
N LEU A 103 8.69 20.69 0.96
CA LEU A 103 9.61 20.50 2.07
C LEU A 103 10.32 19.13 2.01
N SER A 104 9.59 18.09 1.60
CA SER A 104 10.05 16.71 1.67
C SER A 104 10.59 16.16 0.34
N GLU A 105 10.57 16.93 -0.75
CA GLU A 105 10.81 16.46 -2.13
C GLU A 105 12.10 15.63 -2.29
N LEU A 106 13.16 16.02 -1.60
CA LEU A 106 14.48 15.39 -1.72
C LEU A 106 14.89 14.54 -0.52
N GLU A 107 13.95 14.20 0.38
CA GLU A 107 14.27 13.44 1.59
C GLU A 107 14.74 12.01 1.26
N LYS A 108 15.83 11.58 1.89
CA LYS A 108 16.44 10.24 1.70
C LYS A 108 16.76 9.53 3.01
N SER A 109 16.67 10.24 4.14
CA SER A 109 17.03 9.70 5.44
C SER A 109 15.95 8.75 5.96
N ALA A 110 16.32 7.52 6.33
CA ALA A 110 15.38 6.53 6.87
C ALA A 110 14.62 7.03 8.11
N ILE A 111 15.29 7.75 9.03
CA ILE A 111 14.62 8.35 10.20
C ILE A 111 13.57 9.39 9.83
N CYS A 112 13.81 10.18 8.77
CA CYS A 112 12.85 11.18 8.31
C CYS A 112 11.71 10.55 7.53
N LEU A 113 12.01 9.58 6.66
CA LEU A 113 11.01 8.86 5.87
C LEU A 113 10.01 8.10 6.75
N LYS A 114 10.47 7.58 7.89
CA LYS A 114 9.59 6.96 8.88
C LYS A 114 8.47 7.90 9.32
N ASP A 115 8.82 9.10 9.78
CA ASP A 115 7.84 10.09 10.29
C ASP A 115 7.01 10.67 9.13
N LEU A 116 7.62 10.88 7.95
CA LEU A 116 6.91 11.34 6.75
C LEU A 116 5.87 10.33 6.25
N PHE A 117 6.19 9.04 6.16
CA PHE A 117 5.21 8.03 5.74
C PHE A 117 4.03 7.94 6.71
N ALA A 118 4.30 7.99 8.01
CA ALA A 118 3.23 8.06 9.00
C ALA A 118 2.35 9.31 8.78
N LEU A 119 2.97 10.46 8.51
CA LEU A 119 2.28 11.73 8.28
C LEU A 119 1.43 11.68 7.00
N TYR A 120 1.97 11.18 5.88
CA TYR A 120 1.23 11.02 4.63
C TYR A 120 0.05 10.08 4.79
N SER A 121 0.21 8.95 5.48
CA SER A 121 -0.89 8.03 5.75
C SER A 121 -1.97 8.68 6.61
N LYS A 122 -1.61 9.46 7.64
CA LYS A 122 -2.55 10.18 8.49
C LYS A 122 -3.36 11.21 7.68
N ILE A 123 -2.66 12.04 6.90
CA ILE A 123 -3.30 13.06 6.06
C ILE A 123 -4.21 12.39 5.03
N GLY A 124 -3.73 11.38 4.31
CA GLY A 124 -4.52 10.67 3.29
C GLY A 124 -5.80 10.04 3.83
N LYS A 125 -5.78 9.56 5.09
CA LYS A 125 -6.94 8.97 5.77
C LYS A 125 -7.93 10.01 6.28
N ALA A 126 -7.44 11.08 6.90
CA ALA A 126 -8.26 12.00 7.67
C ALA A 126 -8.75 13.20 6.87
N TRP A 127 -7.94 13.69 5.92
CA TRP A 127 -8.19 14.96 5.25
C TRP A 127 -8.98 14.76 3.97
N SER A 128 -9.94 15.65 3.73
CA SER A 128 -10.67 15.74 2.46
C SER A 128 -9.93 16.69 1.52
N LEU A 129 -9.15 16.12 0.60
CA LEU A 129 -8.35 16.86 -0.38
C LEU A 129 -9.05 16.91 -1.75
N THR A 130 -8.61 17.80 -2.62
CA THR A 130 -8.98 17.73 -4.04
C THR A 130 -8.28 16.55 -4.73
N PRO A 131 -8.74 16.14 -5.93
CA PRO A 131 -8.03 15.13 -6.71
C PRO A 131 -6.55 15.46 -6.94
N ASP A 132 -6.22 16.75 -7.14
CA ASP A 132 -4.84 17.19 -7.32
C ASP A 132 -4.03 17.05 -6.03
N GLY A 133 -4.59 17.43 -4.88
CA GLY A 133 -3.97 17.25 -3.57
C GLY A 133 -3.68 15.78 -3.24
N TYR A 134 -4.60 14.87 -3.57
CA TYR A 134 -4.34 13.43 -3.42
C TYR A 134 -3.25 12.94 -4.40
N THR A 135 -3.22 13.43 -5.64
CA THR A 135 -2.15 13.09 -6.59
C THR A 135 -0.78 13.56 -6.09
N GLN A 136 -0.67 14.79 -5.60
CA GLN A 136 0.57 15.31 -5.01
C GLN A 136 1.04 14.46 -3.82
N LEU A 137 0.10 14.04 -2.96
CA LEU A 137 0.41 13.18 -1.82
C LEU A 137 0.86 11.77 -2.26
N TRP A 138 0.22 11.20 -3.28
CA TRP A 138 0.62 9.92 -3.88
C TRP A 138 2.06 9.98 -4.42
N ASP A 139 2.36 11.01 -5.20
CA ASP A 139 3.68 11.21 -5.83
C ASP A 139 4.81 11.34 -4.80
N CYS A 140 4.51 11.83 -3.60
CA CYS A 140 5.48 11.93 -2.50
C CYS A 140 5.99 10.57 -2.03
N PHE A 141 5.11 9.59 -1.80
CA PHE A 141 5.52 8.32 -1.21
C PHE A 141 5.82 7.25 -2.25
N ILE A 142 5.15 7.28 -3.41
CA ILE A 142 5.30 6.22 -4.42
C ILE A 142 6.73 6.10 -4.96
N ARG A 143 7.47 7.21 -5.00
CA ARG A 143 8.87 7.24 -5.47
C ARG A 143 9.83 6.40 -4.63
N TYR A 144 9.44 6.00 -3.42
CA TYR A 144 10.23 5.14 -2.54
C TYR A 144 9.91 3.66 -2.69
N PHE A 145 8.91 3.30 -3.51
CA PHE A 145 8.47 1.93 -3.72
C PHE A 145 9.17 1.28 -4.92
N PRO A 146 9.65 0.04 -4.82
CA PRO A 146 9.85 -0.74 -3.59
C PRO A 146 11.04 -0.22 -2.76
N ILE A 147 10.98 -0.37 -1.44
CA ILE A 147 12.05 0.10 -0.54
C ILE A 147 13.33 -0.71 -0.77
N THR A 148 14.34 -0.07 -1.33
CA THR A 148 15.70 -0.62 -1.46
C THR A 148 16.65 0.06 -0.48
N LEU A 149 16.77 -0.47 0.73
CA LEU A 149 17.77 0.01 1.69
C LEU A 149 19.08 -0.76 1.50
N GLY A 150 20.19 -0.02 1.46
CA GLY A 150 21.53 -0.60 1.38
C GLY A 150 21.89 -1.39 2.64
N ALA A 151 22.72 -2.42 2.50
CA ALA A 151 23.10 -3.34 3.57
C ALA A 151 23.82 -2.68 4.79
N SER A 152 24.19 -1.41 4.70
CA SER A 152 24.86 -0.67 5.78
C SER A 152 23.88 0.27 6.48
N GLN A 153 23.03 -0.29 7.34
CA GLN A 153 22.27 0.50 8.30
C GLN A 153 22.99 0.51 9.65
N LYS A 154 23.03 1.68 10.30
CA LYS A 154 23.45 1.81 11.70
C LYS A 154 22.33 1.31 12.61
N ASP A 155 22.66 0.82 13.80
CA ASP A 155 21.69 0.25 14.76
C ASP A 155 20.57 1.24 15.16
N ASP A 156 20.81 2.55 15.10
CA ASP A 156 19.84 3.59 15.46
C ASP A 156 18.84 3.97 14.33
N GLN A 157 18.88 3.28 13.19
CA GLN A 157 18.00 3.56 12.04
C GLN A 157 16.77 2.64 12.01
N PRO A 158 15.62 3.10 11.47
CA PRO A 158 14.46 2.26 11.23
C PRO A 158 14.82 1.04 10.39
N LYS A 159 14.28 -0.12 10.78
CA LYS A 159 14.49 -1.35 10.03
C LYS A 159 13.84 -1.24 8.65
N PRO A 160 14.37 -1.94 7.62
CA PRO A 160 13.77 -1.90 6.29
C PRO A 160 12.31 -2.32 6.27
N GLU A 161 11.96 -3.35 7.04
CA GLU A 161 10.59 -3.84 7.15
C GLU A 161 9.64 -2.81 7.76
N GLU A 162 10.11 -2.00 8.73
CA GLU A 162 9.31 -0.93 9.33
C GLU A 162 8.96 0.15 8.30
N LEU A 163 9.93 0.54 7.46
CA LEU A 163 9.68 1.51 6.39
C LEU A 163 8.74 0.96 5.32
N LYS A 164 8.86 -0.32 4.97
CA LYS A 164 7.95 -1.00 4.05
C LYS A 164 6.51 -1.04 4.61
N ASP A 165 6.35 -1.32 5.90
CA ASP A 165 5.05 -1.32 6.57
C ASP A 165 4.40 0.06 6.55
N LEU A 166 5.15 1.10 6.87
CA LEU A 166 4.65 2.48 6.84
C LEU A 166 4.31 2.93 5.42
N LEU A 167 5.14 2.58 4.44
CA LEU A 167 4.85 2.88 3.04
C LEU A 167 3.58 2.16 2.55
N ARG A 168 3.38 0.89 2.93
CA ARG A 168 2.13 0.17 2.67
C ARG A 168 0.91 0.87 3.26
N GLN A 169 1.04 1.45 4.45
CA GLN A 169 -0.05 2.23 5.06
C GLN A 169 -0.36 3.51 4.27
N CYS A 170 0.59 4.07 3.53
CA CYS A 170 0.32 5.19 2.60
C CYS A 170 -0.53 4.73 1.41
N PHE A 171 -0.20 3.59 0.80
CA PHE A 171 -0.97 3.02 -0.31
C PHE A 171 -2.45 2.83 0.07
N THR A 172 -2.70 2.27 1.25
CA THR A 172 -4.04 1.92 1.71
C THR A 172 -4.74 3.04 2.49
N ALA A 173 -4.15 4.23 2.55
CA ALA A 173 -4.71 5.34 3.33
C ALA A 173 -6.03 5.88 2.76
N ASN A 174 -6.22 5.81 1.44
CA ASN A 174 -7.42 6.35 0.80
C ASN A 174 -7.76 5.57 -0.48
N ASP A 175 -9.05 5.34 -0.70
CA ASP A 175 -9.58 4.69 -1.90
C ASP A 175 -9.23 5.44 -3.21
N PHE A 176 -9.03 6.75 -3.13
CA PHE A 176 -8.59 7.56 -4.28
C PHE A 176 -7.28 7.04 -4.89
N PHE A 177 -6.39 6.50 -4.06
CA PHE A 177 -5.12 5.92 -4.52
C PHE A 177 -5.30 4.61 -5.28
N GLY A 178 -6.47 3.96 -5.19
CA GLY A 178 -6.67 2.60 -5.69
C GLY A 178 -6.33 2.44 -7.17
N LYS A 179 -6.71 3.39 -8.03
CA LYS A 179 -6.34 3.35 -9.45
C LYS A 179 -4.82 3.33 -9.63
N ALA A 180 -4.11 4.30 -9.06
CA ALA A 180 -2.66 4.40 -9.20
C ALA A 180 -1.95 3.19 -8.57
N ALA A 181 -2.40 2.76 -7.38
CA ALA A 181 -1.87 1.59 -6.69
C ALA A 181 -2.00 0.31 -7.51
N PHE A 182 -3.18 0.00 -8.05
CA PHE A 182 -3.35 -1.20 -8.87
C PHE A 182 -2.63 -1.12 -10.22
N GLU A 183 -2.57 0.05 -10.86
CA GLU A 183 -1.76 0.24 -12.08
C GLU A 183 -0.28 -0.03 -11.82
N THR A 184 0.27 0.52 -10.72
CA THR A 184 1.67 0.30 -10.34
C THR A 184 1.94 -1.14 -9.94
N LEU A 185 1.14 -1.72 -9.03
CA LEU A 185 1.43 -3.05 -8.47
C LEU A 185 1.26 -4.14 -9.53
N LEU A 186 0.11 -4.17 -10.22
CA LEU A 186 -0.17 -5.21 -11.22
C LEU A 186 0.75 -5.11 -12.43
N GLY A 187 1.16 -3.89 -12.81
CA GLY A 187 2.10 -3.68 -13.92
C GLY A 187 3.52 -4.15 -13.63
N ASN A 188 3.89 -4.34 -12.36
CA ASN A 188 5.26 -4.68 -11.96
C ASN A 188 5.41 -6.11 -11.38
N ILE A 189 4.33 -6.87 -11.18
CA ILE A 189 4.41 -8.25 -10.62
C ILE A 189 5.30 -9.18 -11.46
N ASP A 190 5.23 -9.05 -12.79
CA ASP A 190 5.98 -9.89 -13.74
C ASP A 190 7.28 -9.25 -14.22
N ALA A 191 7.60 -8.04 -13.75
CA ALA A 191 8.85 -7.39 -14.10
C ALA A 191 10.03 -8.11 -13.43
N ASP A 192 11.13 -8.30 -14.15
CA ASP A 192 12.36 -8.90 -13.61
C ASP A 192 13.08 -7.93 -12.67
N GLN A 193 12.54 -7.81 -11.46
CA GLN A 193 12.93 -6.84 -10.44
C GLN A 193 13.58 -7.50 -9.21
N GLY A 194 13.76 -8.82 -9.24
CA GLY A 194 14.31 -9.62 -8.14
C GLY A 194 13.28 -10.01 -7.08
N ALA A 195 13.56 -11.11 -6.37
CA ALA A 195 12.63 -11.76 -5.45
C ALA A 195 12.11 -10.83 -4.33
N ASN A 196 12.98 -10.00 -3.75
CA ASN A 196 12.59 -9.10 -2.64
C ASN A 196 11.57 -8.04 -3.09
N LYS A 197 11.74 -7.48 -4.30
CA LYS A 197 10.82 -6.47 -4.83
C LYS A 197 9.47 -7.11 -5.17
N LYS A 198 9.48 -8.29 -5.79
CA LYS A 198 8.25 -9.05 -6.06
C LYS A 198 7.49 -9.37 -4.78
N LYS A 199 8.19 -9.82 -3.72
CA LYS A 199 7.58 -10.04 -2.40
C LYS A 199 6.91 -8.77 -1.86
N GLU A 200 7.58 -7.62 -1.96
CA GLU A 200 7.03 -6.34 -1.50
C GLU A 200 5.78 -5.92 -2.30
N ILE A 201 5.76 -6.16 -3.62
CA ILE A 201 4.58 -5.94 -4.47
C ILE A 201 3.41 -6.81 -4.04
N LEU A 202 3.64 -8.12 -3.82
CA LEU A 202 2.59 -9.05 -3.40
C LEU A 202 2.00 -8.67 -2.03
N LEU A 203 2.85 -8.37 -1.04
CA LEU A 203 2.40 -7.93 0.28
C LEU A 203 1.62 -6.60 0.25
N THR A 204 2.04 -5.67 -0.62
CA THR A 204 1.34 -4.39 -0.78
C THR A 204 0.00 -4.56 -1.48
N LEU A 205 -0.06 -5.44 -2.49
CA LEU A 205 -1.31 -5.78 -3.17
C LEU A 205 -2.30 -6.47 -2.23
N ASP A 206 -1.81 -7.36 -1.36
CA ASP A 206 -2.62 -8.01 -0.32
C ASP A 206 -3.27 -7.00 0.65
N ALA A 207 -2.48 -6.01 1.08
CA ALA A 207 -2.98 -4.92 1.91
C ALA A 207 -4.05 -4.08 1.18
N CYS A 208 -3.86 -3.82 -0.12
CA CYS A 208 -4.81 -3.07 -0.94
C CYS A 208 -6.16 -3.80 -1.08
N VAL A 209 -6.16 -5.10 -1.42
CA VAL A 209 -7.40 -5.88 -1.58
C VAL A 209 -8.16 -6.09 -0.26
N SER A 210 -7.46 -5.98 0.86
CA SER A 210 -8.04 -6.10 2.20
C SER A 210 -8.62 -4.79 2.73
N THR A 211 -8.21 -3.64 2.17
CA THR A 211 -8.51 -2.32 2.74
C THR A 211 -9.42 -1.46 1.86
N TYR A 212 -9.22 -1.45 0.54
CA TYR A 212 -10.02 -0.59 -0.33
C TYR A 212 -11.50 -0.99 -0.36
N SER A 213 -12.36 -0.01 -0.66
CA SER A 213 -13.79 -0.27 -0.74
C SER A 213 -14.15 -1.28 -1.83
N ILE A 214 -15.29 -1.94 -1.63
CA ILE A 214 -15.86 -2.90 -2.57
C ILE A 214 -16.03 -2.28 -3.97
N LYS A 215 -16.37 -0.99 -4.06
CA LYS A 215 -16.50 -0.29 -5.33
C LYS A 215 -15.18 -0.29 -6.09
N THR A 216 -14.11 0.16 -5.45
CA THR A 216 -12.76 0.20 -6.03
C THR A 216 -12.30 -1.20 -6.40
N LEU A 217 -12.50 -2.20 -5.53
CA LEU A 217 -12.09 -3.57 -5.81
C LEU A 217 -12.84 -4.20 -6.99
N LEU A 218 -14.14 -3.93 -7.14
CA LEU A 218 -14.91 -4.42 -8.29
C LEU A 218 -14.46 -3.82 -9.63
N GLU A 219 -13.98 -2.57 -9.62
CA GLU A 219 -13.44 -1.94 -10.84
C GLU A 219 -12.15 -2.63 -11.30
N TRP A 220 -11.36 -3.18 -10.36
CA TRP A 220 -10.06 -3.79 -10.62
C TRP A 220 -10.06 -5.32 -10.58
N SER A 221 -11.14 -5.97 -10.14
CA SER A 221 -11.17 -7.40 -9.80
C SER A 221 -10.77 -8.30 -10.97
N SER A 222 -11.25 -8.02 -12.18
CA SER A 222 -10.87 -8.77 -13.38
C SER A 222 -9.38 -8.67 -13.68
N LYS A 223 -8.80 -7.46 -13.57
CA LYS A 223 -7.37 -7.25 -13.82
C LYS A 223 -6.51 -7.91 -12.74
N ILE A 224 -6.93 -7.83 -11.47
CA ILE A 224 -6.26 -8.52 -10.36
C ILE A 224 -6.25 -10.03 -10.61
N TRP A 225 -7.40 -10.62 -10.95
CA TRP A 225 -7.49 -12.03 -11.30
C TRP A 225 -6.58 -12.40 -12.48
N ASP A 226 -6.64 -11.62 -13.56
CA ASP A 226 -5.86 -11.87 -14.76
C ASP A 226 -4.36 -11.86 -14.52
N THR A 227 -3.86 -11.02 -13.60
CA THR A 227 -2.45 -11.02 -13.19
C THR A 227 -2.14 -12.17 -12.22
N ILE A 228 -2.92 -12.30 -11.14
CA ILE A 228 -2.61 -13.23 -10.04
C ILE A 228 -2.75 -14.70 -10.44
N LYS A 229 -3.66 -15.04 -11.36
CA LYS A 229 -3.84 -16.42 -11.82
C LYS A 229 -2.59 -16.99 -12.49
N PHE A 230 -1.76 -16.16 -13.15
CA PHE A 230 -0.52 -16.61 -13.75
C PHE A 230 0.48 -17.06 -12.69
N GLU A 231 0.61 -16.31 -11.60
CA GLU A 231 1.47 -16.67 -10.47
C GLU A 231 1.01 -17.97 -9.82
N ILE A 232 -0.31 -18.14 -9.63
CA ILE A 232 -0.87 -19.36 -9.03
C ILE A 232 -0.64 -20.59 -9.92
N TRP A 233 -0.79 -20.44 -11.24
CA TRP A 233 -0.75 -21.57 -12.16
C TRP A 233 0.63 -21.94 -12.67
N ASN A 234 1.53 -20.97 -12.75
CA ASN A 234 2.85 -21.14 -13.39
C ASN A 234 4.01 -20.71 -12.48
N GLY A 235 3.72 -20.22 -11.26
CA GLY A 235 4.76 -19.87 -10.30
C GLY A 235 5.64 -21.08 -9.97
N GLU A 236 6.92 -20.80 -9.78
CA GLU A 236 7.93 -21.80 -9.36
C GLU A 236 8.29 -21.65 -7.88
N ASN A 237 7.99 -20.50 -7.28
CA ASN A 237 8.26 -20.20 -5.89
C ASN A 237 7.00 -20.40 -5.05
N ASP A 238 7.01 -21.41 -4.18
CA ASP A 238 5.89 -21.75 -3.29
C ASP A 238 5.43 -20.58 -2.40
N GLU A 239 6.35 -19.70 -2.00
CA GLU A 239 6.03 -18.52 -1.19
C GLU A 239 5.21 -17.50 -1.99
N PHE A 240 5.60 -17.24 -3.24
CA PHE A 240 4.86 -16.31 -4.11
C PHE A 240 3.49 -16.86 -4.51
N ILE A 241 3.40 -18.18 -4.73
CA ILE A 241 2.12 -18.85 -4.96
C ILE A 241 1.21 -18.71 -3.72
N ALA A 242 1.76 -18.88 -2.52
CA ALA A 242 1.00 -18.73 -1.28
C ALA A 242 0.51 -17.29 -1.09
N ASP A 243 1.35 -16.29 -1.33
CA ASP A 243 0.96 -14.88 -1.29
C ASP A 243 -0.12 -14.55 -2.33
N ALA A 244 0.02 -15.06 -3.57
CA ALA A 244 -0.94 -14.89 -4.64
C ALA A 244 -2.33 -15.47 -4.28
N LEU A 245 -2.36 -16.65 -3.65
CA LEU A 245 -3.59 -17.25 -3.13
C LEU A 245 -4.18 -16.43 -1.97
N HIS A 246 -3.34 -15.86 -1.10
CA HIS A 246 -3.78 -15.01 -0.01
C HIS A 246 -4.45 -13.72 -0.53
N ILE A 247 -3.86 -13.06 -1.53
CA ILE A 247 -4.43 -11.89 -2.22
C ILE A 247 -5.80 -12.24 -2.81
N LEU A 248 -5.91 -13.37 -3.51
CA LEU A 248 -7.16 -13.81 -4.10
C LEU A 248 -8.24 -14.07 -3.05
N ASN A 249 -7.87 -14.71 -1.94
CA ASN A 249 -8.77 -14.94 -0.81
C ASN A 249 -9.20 -13.62 -0.15
N GLY A 250 -8.27 -12.67 0.02
CA GLY A 250 -8.55 -11.32 0.52
C GLY A 250 -9.56 -10.59 -0.37
N LEU A 251 -9.35 -10.62 -1.70
CA LEU A 251 -10.28 -10.04 -2.67
C LEU A 251 -11.69 -10.62 -2.55
N PHE A 252 -11.84 -11.94 -2.56
CA PHE A 252 -13.16 -12.57 -2.42
C PHE A 252 -13.79 -12.31 -1.05
N SER A 253 -12.99 -12.33 0.01
CA SER A 253 -13.46 -12.05 1.37
C SER A 253 -13.99 -10.63 1.49
N THR A 254 -13.32 -9.64 0.90
CA THR A 254 -13.79 -8.25 0.93
C THR A 254 -15.02 -8.06 0.06
N LEU A 255 -15.02 -8.59 -1.16
CA LEU A 255 -16.16 -8.45 -2.08
C LEU A 255 -17.43 -9.15 -1.57
N SER A 256 -17.30 -10.28 -0.88
CA SER A 256 -18.45 -11.03 -0.35
C SER A 256 -19.14 -10.37 0.86
N ARG A 257 -18.56 -9.32 1.44
CA ARG A 257 -19.16 -8.61 2.60
C ARG A 257 -20.38 -7.75 2.27
N SER A 258 -20.66 -7.50 0.99
CA SER A 258 -21.81 -6.69 0.59
C SER A 258 -23.04 -7.56 0.34
N ASP A 259 -24.20 -6.97 0.61
CA ASP A 259 -25.50 -7.60 0.39
C ASP A 259 -25.81 -7.66 -1.11
N TRP A 260 -25.22 -8.65 -1.80
CA TRP A 260 -25.48 -8.90 -3.21
C TRP A 260 -26.77 -9.68 -3.39
N SER A 261 -27.72 -9.14 -4.17
CA SER A 261 -28.77 -9.97 -4.75
C SER A 261 -28.15 -10.83 -5.86
N TRP A 262 -28.32 -12.16 -5.77
CA TRP A 262 -27.91 -13.12 -6.82
C TRP A 262 -28.76 -13.03 -8.11
N ASP A 263 -29.78 -12.16 -8.08
CA ASP A 263 -30.88 -12.00 -9.05
C ASP A 263 -30.54 -10.97 -10.14
N GLU A 264 -29.76 -9.94 -9.81
CA GLU A 264 -29.30 -8.97 -10.79
C GLU A 264 -27.92 -9.38 -11.33
N SER A 265 -27.69 -9.13 -12.62
CA SER A 265 -26.39 -9.28 -13.28
C SER A 265 -25.39 -8.26 -12.73
N THR A 266 -25.04 -8.38 -11.45
CA THR A 266 -24.10 -7.51 -10.76
C THR A 266 -22.70 -7.75 -11.31
N LYS A 267 -21.86 -6.71 -11.29
CA LYS A 267 -20.45 -6.83 -11.69
C LYS A 267 -19.74 -7.96 -10.92
N PHE A 268 -20.10 -8.15 -9.64
CA PHE A 268 -19.58 -9.23 -8.82
C PHE A 268 -19.97 -10.63 -9.33
N SER A 269 -21.24 -10.91 -9.62
CA SER A 269 -21.67 -12.24 -10.11
C SER A 269 -21.01 -12.59 -11.43
N SER A 270 -20.94 -11.63 -12.37
CA SER A 270 -20.25 -11.82 -13.65
C SER A 270 -18.75 -12.11 -13.49
N PHE A 271 -18.09 -11.45 -12.53
CA PHE A 271 -16.69 -11.69 -12.20
C PHE A 271 -16.49 -13.11 -11.62
N ILE A 272 -17.29 -13.50 -10.63
CA ILE A 272 -17.21 -14.83 -10.01
C ILE A 272 -17.48 -15.94 -11.02
N ASP A 273 -18.53 -15.80 -11.85
CA ASP A 273 -18.85 -16.78 -12.90
C ASP A 273 -17.70 -16.92 -13.90
N GLY A 274 -17.06 -15.81 -14.26
CA GLY A 274 -15.86 -15.79 -15.09
C GLY A 274 -14.69 -16.57 -14.47
N VAL A 275 -14.37 -16.29 -13.21
CA VAL A 275 -13.29 -16.97 -12.48
C VAL A 275 -13.56 -18.47 -12.34
N VAL A 276 -14.77 -18.85 -11.90
CA VAL A 276 -15.16 -20.25 -11.71
C VAL A 276 -15.08 -21.03 -13.02
N LYS A 277 -15.56 -20.42 -14.11
CA LYS A 277 -15.46 -21.01 -15.45
C LYS A 277 -14.00 -21.24 -15.83
N GLU A 278 -13.14 -20.24 -15.67
CA GLU A 278 -11.73 -20.34 -16.06
C GLU A 278 -10.98 -21.41 -15.26
N ILE A 279 -11.23 -21.50 -13.94
CA ILE A 279 -10.68 -22.57 -13.09
C ILE A 279 -11.15 -23.94 -13.56
N PHE A 280 -12.44 -24.09 -13.89
CA PHE A 280 -13.00 -25.35 -14.35
C PHE A 280 -12.42 -25.77 -15.72
N ASP A 281 -12.29 -24.83 -16.64
CA ASP A 281 -11.68 -25.05 -17.95
C ASP A 281 -10.22 -25.49 -17.78
N ARG A 282 -9.44 -24.81 -16.91
CA ARG A 282 -8.06 -25.17 -16.58
C ARG A 282 -7.94 -26.58 -15.98
N LEU A 283 -8.80 -26.94 -15.03
CA LEU A 283 -8.82 -28.29 -14.45
C LEU A 283 -9.14 -29.36 -15.50
N SER A 284 -10.10 -29.07 -16.38
CA SER A 284 -10.50 -29.98 -17.47
C SER A 284 -9.37 -30.19 -18.47
N ASP A 285 -8.64 -29.13 -18.83
CA ASP A 285 -7.51 -29.22 -19.74
C ASP A 285 -6.30 -29.95 -19.13
N MET A 286 -6.01 -29.73 -17.85
CA MET A 286 -5.01 -30.52 -17.13
C MET A 286 -5.34 -32.02 -17.13
N GLN A 287 -6.59 -32.38 -16.87
CA GLN A 287 -7.04 -33.78 -16.96
C GLN A 287 -6.85 -34.35 -18.38
N ARG A 288 -7.21 -33.60 -19.42
CA ARG A 288 -7.00 -34.02 -20.82
C ARG A 288 -5.52 -34.22 -21.13
N MET A 289 -4.64 -33.32 -20.69
CA MET A 289 -3.19 -33.44 -20.91
C MET A 289 -2.62 -34.68 -20.22
N ILE A 290 -3.03 -34.96 -18.97
CA ILE A 290 -2.63 -36.17 -18.24
C ILE A 290 -3.10 -37.41 -19.00
N MET A 291 -4.37 -37.44 -19.44
CA MET A 291 -4.93 -38.55 -20.21
C MET A 291 -4.20 -38.76 -21.54
N GLN A 292 -3.84 -37.69 -22.25
CA GLN A 292 -3.06 -37.78 -23.49
C GLN A 292 -1.62 -38.26 -23.26
N LYS A 293 -0.94 -37.77 -22.21
CA LYS A 293 0.40 -38.26 -21.83
C LYS A 293 0.35 -39.74 -21.46
N TYR A 294 -0.64 -40.15 -20.69
CA TYR A 294 -0.89 -41.55 -20.35
C TYR A 294 -1.16 -42.39 -21.60
N GLN A 295 -2.00 -41.91 -22.52
CA GLN A 295 -2.26 -42.57 -23.80
C GLN A 295 -1.00 -42.67 -24.66
N ARG A 296 -0.17 -41.62 -24.77
CA ARG A 296 1.10 -41.65 -25.53
C ARG A 296 2.14 -42.57 -24.90
N SER A 297 2.26 -42.58 -23.58
CA SER A 297 3.08 -43.54 -22.85
C SER A 297 2.59 -44.96 -23.11
N ARG A 298 1.27 -45.20 -23.04
CA ARG A 298 0.68 -46.47 -23.46
C ARG A 298 0.94 -46.77 -24.92
N PHE A 299 0.79 -45.84 -25.86
CA PHE A 299 1.06 -46.05 -27.29
C PHE A 299 2.55 -46.33 -27.56
N SER A 300 3.47 -45.72 -26.81
CA SER A 300 4.91 -46.02 -26.86
C SER A 300 5.20 -47.43 -26.31
N VAL A 301 4.58 -47.79 -25.19
CA VAL A 301 4.68 -49.15 -24.61
C VAL A 301 3.94 -50.20 -25.45
N TYR A 302 2.85 -49.84 -26.13
CA TYR A 302 2.08 -50.69 -27.06
C TYR A 302 2.72 -50.74 -28.46
N SER A 303 3.55 -49.76 -28.86
CA SER A 303 4.45 -49.90 -30.01
C SER A 303 5.60 -50.89 -29.73
N MET A 304 5.83 -51.23 -28.46
CA MET A 304 6.70 -52.34 -28.02
C MET A 304 5.96 -53.65 -27.76
N ARG A 305 4.63 -53.68 -27.74
CA ARG A 305 3.84 -54.92 -27.56
C ARG A 305 2.41 -54.73 -28.05
N PHE A 306 2.08 -55.40 -29.14
CA PHE A 306 0.72 -55.48 -29.68
C PHE A 306 -0.32 -55.93 -28.62
N TYR A 307 -1.42 -55.18 -28.59
CA TYR A 307 -2.83 -55.53 -28.30
C TYR A 307 -3.41 -55.74 -26.88
N LYS A 308 -4.55 -55.02 -26.72
CA LYS A 308 -5.79 -55.27 -25.95
C LYS A 308 -5.81 -55.00 -24.43
N HIS A 309 -6.51 -53.91 -24.04
CA HIS A 309 -7.85 -54.02 -23.42
C HIS A 309 -8.49 -52.62 -23.26
N GLU A 310 -9.73 -52.45 -23.73
CA GLU A 310 -10.60 -51.30 -23.44
C GLU A 310 -10.99 -51.24 -21.96
N LEU A 311 -11.06 -50.03 -21.40
CA LEU A 311 -11.65 -49.74 -20.09
C LEU A 311 -12.50 -48.47 -20.19
N THR A 312 -13.80 -48.67 -20.00
CA THR A 312 -14.88 -47.67 -19.94
C THR A 312 -14.83 -46.88 -18.62
N LEU A 313 -15.00 -45.55 -18.70
CA LEU A 313 -15.14 -44.65 -17.53
C LEU A 313 -16.61 -44.32 -17.24
N PRO A 314 -17.06 -44.25 -15.97
CA PRO A 314 -18.43 -43.85 -15.65
C PRO A 314 -18.55 -42.31 -15.54
N LYS A 315 -19.51 -41.74 -16.27
CA LYS A 315 -19.98 -40.36 -16.13
C LYS A 315 -20.98 -40.27 -14.96
N LYS A 316 -20.70 -39.48 -13.92
CA LYS A 316 -21.76 -38.85 -13.09
C LYS A 316 -21.32 -37.45 -12.64
N ARG A 317 -22.11 -36.45 -13.03
CA ARG A 317 -22.06 -35.06 -12.54
C ARG A 317 -22.92 -34.96 -11.27
N GLU A 318 -22.37 -34.46 -10.18
CA GLU A 318 -23.13 -33.92 -9.04
C GLU A 318 -23.23 -32.39 -9.21
N PRO A 319 -24.41 -31.77 -9.03
CA PRO A 319 -24.57 -30.33 -9.14
C PRO A 319 -23.97 -29.60 -7.92
N MET A 320 -23.13 -28.60 -8.20
CA MET A 320 -22.28 -27.84 -7.28
C MET A 320 -23.00 -27.06 -6.15
N LYS A 321 -24.35 -27.02 -6.17
CA LYS A 321 -25.18 -26.45 -5.08
C LYS A 321 -24.95 -27.15 -3.74
N THR A 322 -24.54 -28.43 -3.74
CA THR A 322 -24.32 -29.24 -2.54
C THR A 322 -22.95 -29.02 -1.89
N LEU A 323 -21.94 -28.62 -2.67
CA LEU A 323 -20.57 -28.40 -2.16
C LEU A 323 -20.42 -27.05 -1.45
N ILE A 324 -21.03 -25.99 -1.98
CA ILE A 324 -20.92 -24.63 -1.41
C ILE A 324 -21.69 -24.53 -0.08
N LYS A 325 -22.86 -25.18 0.03
CA LYS A 325 -23.59 -25.29 1.32
C LYS A 325 -22.78 -26.01 2.41
N ARG A 326 -21.90 -26.94 2.05
CA ARG A 326 -21.03 -27.65 3.02
C ARG A 326 -19.84 -26.81 3.46
N GLY A 327 -19.27 -25.99 2.59
CA GLY A 327 -18.18 -25.07 2.94
C GLY A 327 -18.62 -23.93 3.86
N ALA A 328 -19.84 -23.41 3.69
CA ALA A 328 -20.39 -22.36 4.55
C ALA A 328 -20.71 -22.81 5.98
N LEU A 329 -20.92 -24.11 6.21
CA LEU A 329 -21.23 -24.68 7.54
C LEU A 329 -19.98 -25.08 8.34
N SER A 330 -18.77 -24.97 7.79
CA SER A 330 -17.53 -25.42 8.47
C SER A 330 -16.68 -24.30 9.06
N SER A 331 -17.13 -23.04 9.05
CA SER A 331 -16.32 -21.88 9.51
C SER A 331 -16.17 -21.76 11.04
N THR A 332 -16.58 -22.74 11.84
CA THR A 332 -16.51 -22.66 13.31
C THR A 332 -15.63 -23.73 13.97
N LYS A 333 -14.61 -24.28 13.31
CA LYS A 333 -13.59 -25.11 13.99
C LYS A 333 -12.16 -24.74 13.59
N PRO A 334 -11.21 -24.71 14.55
CA PRO A 334 -9.83 -24.33 14.27
C PRO A 334 -9.16 -25.38 13.39
N LEU A 335 -8.36 -24.91 12.42
CA LEU A 335 -7.57 -25.75 11.52
C LEU A 335 -6.67 -26.70 12.33
N ASN A 336 -6.99 -27.99 12.32
CA ASN A 336 -6.11 -29.04 12.83
C ASN A 336 -5.49 -29.83 11.67
N HIS A 337 -4.16 -29.76 11.59
CA HIS A 337 -3.15 -30.77 11.21
C HIS A 337 -3.30 -31.65 9.94
N GLU A 338 -4.42 -31.67 9.21
CA GLU A 338 -4.61 -32.61 8.08
C GLU A 338 -4.33 -32.04 6.67
N LEU A 339 -3.92 -30.78 6.54
CA LEU A 339 -3.58 -30.19 5.24
C LEU A 339 -2.09 -30.34 4.84
N ARG A 340 -1.25 -30.99 5.67
CA ARG A 340 0.18 -31.18 5.36
C ARG A 340 0.52 -32.36 4.45
N THR A 341 -0.43 -33.19 4.05
CA THR A 341 -0.15 -34.46 3.35
C THR A 341 -0.54 -34.55 1.87
N ASN A 342 -1.01 -33.47 1.24
CA ASN A 342 -1.45 -33.53 -0.17
C ASN A 342 -0.62 -32.70 -1.17
N ILE A 343 0.61 -32.34 -0.84
CA ILE A 343 1.58 -31.79 -1.81
C ILE A 343 2.61 -32.86 -2.14
N THR A 344 2.24 -33.88 -2.92
CA THR A 344 3.21 -34.83 -3.51
C THR A 344 2.70 -35.49 -4.80
N TRP A 345 1.98 -34.75 -5.63
CA TRP A 345 1.61 -35.22 -6.98
C TRP A 345 1.84 -34.14 -8.05
N CYS A 346 3.10 -33.70 -8.18
CA CYS A 346 3.62 -33.02 -9.37
C CYS A 346 5.14 -33.15 -9.45
N LYS A 347 5.67 -34.37 -9.40
CA LYS A 347 7.01 -34.69 -9.94
C LYS A 347 7.00 -36.10 -10.50
N THR A 348 6.63 -36.22 -11.78
CA THR A 348 7.15 -37.23 -12.72
C THR A 348 6.74 -36.86 -14.14
#